data_AF-A0A7R9WM18-F1
#
_entry.id   AF-A0A7R9WM18-F1
#
_cell.length_a   1.000
_cell.length_b   1.000
_cell.length_c   1.000
_cell.angle_alpha   90.00
_cell.angle_beta   90.00
_cell.angle_gamma   90.00
#
_symmetry.space_group_name_H-M   'P 1'
#
loop_
_entity.id
_entity.type
_entity.pdbx_description
1 polymer ?
#
loop_
_entity_poly.entity_id
_entity_poly.type
_entity_poly.pdbx_seq_one_letter_code
_entity_poly.pdbx_strand_id
1 'polypeptide(L)'
;GHHFLNTLPLNTHLSYQRRGGVVQMTNAFVLFVNFGGKPAFGRYENEFMEGGRYLNFGVTPEKRGPRGRSELDLYEDIMRELEAKADVGSHGMEQHDGQAVGANGDTTKDGDEERQPAKEILLFARASSNTKFVYCGRCACVEVTQCDPSVRLGSVELILELLEFGRLLAEDAVSDDFRDMVEARQNVYRMIM
;
A
#
# COMPACT_ATOMS: atom_id res chain seq x y z
N GLY A 1 -1.71 9.85 17.49
CA GLY A 1 -2.42 10.12 16.22
C GLY A 1 -3.46 9.08 15.81
N HIS A 2 -3.46 7.86 16.37
CA HIS A 2 -4.28 6.72 15.88
C HIS A 2 -5.81 6.81 16.08
N HIS A 3 -6.33 7.66 16.97
CA HIS A 3 -7.77 7.70 17.24
C HIS A 3 -8.60 8.45 16.18
N PHE A 4 -8.00 9.33 15.37
CA PHE A 4 -8.79 10.21 14.50
C PHE A 4 -9.21 9.56 13.18
N LEU A 5 -8.37 8.70 12.59
CA LEU A 5 -8.71 8.05 11.32
C LEU A 5 -9.72 6.91 11.50
N ASN A 6 -9.65 6.20 12.63
CA ASN A 6 -10.63 5.17 13.01
C ASN A 6 -11.96 5.75 13.53
N THR A 7 -12.03 7.06 13.78
CA THR A 7 -13.29 7.77 14.06
C THR A 7 -13.85 8.44 12.82
N LEU A 8 -13.16 8.38 11.67
CA LEU A 8 -13.74 8.87 10.43
C LEU A 8 -14.96 8.01 10.11
N PRO A 9 -16.16 8.61 9.97
CA PRO A 9 -17.32 7.88 9.53
C PRO A 9 -17.04 7.18 8.20
N LEU A 10 -17.63 5.99 8.03
CA LEU A 10 -17.89 5.48 6.69
C LEU A 10 -18.56 6.60 5.89
N ASN A 11 -18.06 6.86 4.68
CA ASN A 11 -18.41 8.01 3.82
C ASN A 11 -17.73 9.35 4.17
N THR A 12 -16.59 9.34 4.87
CA THR A 12 -15.75 10.54 4.96
C THR A 12 -15.16 10.88 3.59
N HIS A 13 -15.51 12.05 3.07
CA HIS A 13 -14.95 12.57 1.83
C HIS A 13 -13.89 13.63 2.12
N LEU A 14 -12.70 13.44 1.56
CA LEU A 14 -11.67 14.47 1.52
C LEU A 14 -11.81 15.24 0.20
N SER A 15 -12.06 16.55 0.28
CA SER A 15 -11.95 17.47 -0.85
C SER A 15 -10.47 17.75 -1.13
N TYR A 16 -9.73 16.72 -1.51
CA TYR A 16 -8.32 16.84 -1.85
C TYR A 16 -8.18 17.09 -3.35
N GLN A 17 -7.67 18.28 -3.71
CA GLN A 17 -7.62 18.75 -5.10
C GLN A 17 -6.48 18.13 -5.93
N ARG A 18 -5.72 17.18 -5.38
CA ARG A 18 -4.65 16.50 -6.13
C ARG A 18 -5.21 15.40 -7.02
N ARG A 19 -4.55 15.17 -8.15
CA ARG A 19 -4.90 14.13 -9.13
C ARG A 19 -4.67 12.70 -8.64
N GLY A 20 -3.97 12.53 -7.51
CA GLY A 20 -3.57 11.28 -6.88
C GLY A 20 -2.20 11.42 -6.21
N GLY A 21 -1.75 10.38 -5.51
CA GLY A 21 -0.41 10.27 -4.93
C GLY A 21 -0.40 9.80 -3.46
N VAL A 22 0.80 9.77 -2.88
CA VAL A 22 1.03 9.33 -1.50
C VAL A 22 1.16 10.55 -0.57
N VAL A 23 0.49 10.49 0.59
CA VAL A 23 0.69 11.42 1.70
C VAL A 23 1.23 10.64 2.88
N GLN A 24 2.44 10.96 3.31
CA GLN A 24 3.05 10.37 4.49
C GLN A 24 2.56 11.08 5.76
N MET A 25 2.16 10.29 6.75
CA MET A 25 1.86 10.72 8.11
C MET A 25 2.85 10.06 9.09
N THR A 26 2.77 10.42 10.36
CA THR A 26 3.62 9.83 11.41
C THR A 26 3.40 8.32 11.54
N ASN A 27 2.16 7.85 11.39
CA ASN A 27 1.75 6.47 11.64
C ASN A 27 1.10 5.77 10.44
N ALA A 28 0.98 6.45 9.29
CA ALA A 28 0.31 5.91 8.13
C ALA A 28 0.83 6.51 6.82
N PHE A 29 0.60 5.79 5.72
CA PHE A 29 0.63 6.31 4.36
C PHE A 29 -0.79 6.36 3.82
N VAL A 30 -1.22 7.54 3.35
CA VAL A 30 -2.54 7.72 2.73
C VAL A 30 -2.37 7.76 1.21
N LEU A 31 -2.94 6.77 0.53
CA LEU A 31 -2.92 6.63 -0.92
C LEU A 31 -4.17 7.26 -1.51
N PHE A 32 -3.98 8.25 -2.39
CA PHE A 32 -5.05 8.82 -3.20
C PHE A 32 -4.94 8.28 -4.62
N VAL A 33 -5.86 7.40 -5.00
CA VAL A 33 -5.85 6.68 -6.28
C VAL A 33 -7.01 7.13 -7.15
N ASN A 34 -6.70 7.58 -8.36
CA ASN A 34 -7.71 7.97 -9.35
C ASN A 34 -7.72 6.93 -10.46
N PHE A 35 -8.86 6.25 -10.62
CA PHE A 35 -9.05 5.24 -11.66
C PHE A 35 -9.60 5.82 -12.96
N GLY A 36 -9.91 7.11 -13.03
CA GLY A 36 -10.42 7.73 -14.25
C GLY A 36 -9.36 8.45 -15.08
N GLY A 37 -9.63 8.49 -16.38
CA GLY A 37 -8.74 9.02 -17.39
C GLY A 37 -7.92 7.92 -18.06
N LYS A 38 -7.41 8.22 -19.26
CA LYS A 38 -6.42 7.35 -19.91
C LYS A 38 -5.14 7.40 -19.08
N PRO A 39 -4.48 6.26 -18.81
CA PRO A 39 -3.17 6.27 -18.18
C PRO A 39 -2.28 7.21 -19.01
N ALA A 40 -1.78 8.27 -18.37
CA ALA A 40 -0.83 9.14 -19.04
C ALA A 40 0.44 8.31 -19.25
N PHE A 41 0.94 8.24 -20.49
CA PHE A 41 2.11 7.45 -20.88
C PHE A 41 3.14 7.33 -19.75
N GLY A 42 3.22 6.14 -19.15
CA GLY A 42 4.21 5.79 -18.12
C GLY A 42 3.95 6.30 -16.70
N ARG A 43 2.73 6.72 -16.32
CA ARG A 43 2.44 7.12 -14.92
C ARG A 43 1.16 6.48 -14.36
N TYR A 44 1.36 5.69 -13.30
CA TYR A 44 0.35 5.06 -12.45
C TYR A 44 -0.73 4.32 -13.24
N GLU A 45 -0.41 3.12 -13.72
CA GLU A 45 -1.45 2.15 -14.08
C GLU A 45 -1.94 1.50 -12.81
N ASN A 46 -2.90 2.17 -12.15
CA ASN A 46 -3.55 1.59 -11.00
C ASN A 46 -4.73 0.75 -11.48
N GLU A 47 -4.80 -0.49 -11.02
CA GLU A 47 -5.85 -1.41 -11.42
C GLU A 47 -6.31 -2.28 -10.26
N PHE A 48 -7.63 -2.44 -10.15
CA PHE A 48 -8.23 -3.42 -9.26
C PHE A 48 -8.18 -4.81 -9.90
N MET A 49 -7.66 -5.78 -9.15
CA MET A 49 -7.59 -7.19 -9.53
C MET A 49 -8.53 -8.03 -8.67
N GLU A 50 -8.84 -9.24 -9.14
CA GLU A 50 -9.70 -10.22 -8.44
C GLU A 50 -11.01 -9.63 -7.87
N GLY A 51 -11.76 -8.92 -8.71
CA GLY A 51 -13.03 -8.31 -8.28
C GLY A 51 -12.87 -7.17 -7.27
N GLY A 52 -11.69 -6.54 -7.21
CA GLY A 52 -11.41 -5.41 -6.32
C GLY A 52 -10.75 -5.78 -5.01
N ARG A 53 -10.41 -7.06 -4.77
CA ARG A 53 -9.71 -7.47 -3.54
C ARG A 53 -8.28 -6.94 -3.49
N TYR A 54 -7.63 -6.88 -4.65
CA TYR A 54 -6.26 -6.40 -4.76
C TYR A 54 -6.19 -5.15 -5.62
N LEU A 55 -5.22 -4.30 -5.34
CA LEU A 55 -4.88 -3.12 -6.09
C LEU A 55 -3.42 -3.20 -6.53
N ASN A 56 -3.18 -3.12 -7.83
CA ASN A 56 -1.85 -2.80 -8.36
C ASN A 56 -1.65 -1.27 -8.26
N PHE A 57 -0.62 -0.84 -7.53
CA PHE A 57 -0.27 0.56 -7.35
C PHE A 57 1.18 0.82 -7.75
N GLY A 58 1.37 1.56 -8.85
CA GLY A 58 2.70 1.91 -9.34
C GLY A 58 3.35 3.04 -8.54
N VAL A 59 4.62 2.91 -8.18
CA VAL A 59 5.45 3.98 -7.61
C VAL A 59 6.74 4.15 -8.42
N THR A 60 7.31 5.36 -8.39
CA THR A 60 8.60 5.65 -9.05
C THR A 60 9.58 6.20 -8.00
N PRO A 61 10.28 5.32 -7.25
CA PRO A 61 11.14 5.73 -6.13
C PRO A 61 12.26 6.70 -6.55
N GLU A 62 12.73 6.59 -7.79
CA GLU A 62 13.82 7.43 -8.32
C GLU A 62 13.43 8.89 -8.61
N LYS A 63 12.13 9.21 -8.53
CA LYS A 63 11.60 10.51 -8.92
C LYS A 63 12.01 11.59 -7.92
N ARG A 64 13.09 12.31 -8.22
CA ARG A 64 13.56 13.43 -7.41
C ARG A 64 12.56 14.59 -7.47
N GLY A 65 11.89 14.86 -6.36
CA GLY A 65 11.02 16.01 -6.20
C GLY A 65 10.12 15.91 -4.96
N PRO A 66 9.40 16.99 -4.59
CA PRO A 66 8.57 17.02 -3.38
C PRO A 66 7.49 15.94 -3.34
N ARG A 67 7.07 15.44 -4.52
CA ARG A 67 6.07 14.38 -4.64
C ARG A 67 6.66 12.97 -4.61
N GLY A 68 7.91 12.79 -5.02
CA GLY A 68 8.54 11.47 -5.06
C GLY A 68 9.06 11.03 -3.69
N ARG A 69 9.34 11.96 -2.78
CA ARG A 69 9.84 11.62 -1.44
C ARG A 69 8.87 10.70 -0.68
N SER A 70 7.57 11.01 -0.66
CA SER A 70 6.60 10.15 0.04
C SER A 70 6.37 8.80 -0.63
N GLU A 71 6.62 8.67 -1.94
CA GLU A 71 6.57 7.39 -2.65
C GLU A 71 7.81 6.54 -2.37
N LEU A 72 8.98 7.16 -2.31
CA LEU A 72 10.21 6.51 -1.89
C LEU A 72 10.09 6.01 -0.43
N ASP A 73 9.63 6.88 0.47
CA ASP A 73 9.45 6.51 1.87
C ASP A 73 8.45 5.35 2.04
N LEU A 74 7.36 5.33 1.24
CA LEU A 74 6.41 4.21 1.22
C LEU A 74 7.09 2.92 0.75
N TYR A 75 7.85 2.99 -0.34
CA TYR A 75 8.56 1.84 -0.89
C TYR A 75 9.59 1.27 0.10
N GLU A 76 10.41 2.13 0.71
CA GLU A 76 11.42 1.73 1.69
C GLU A 76 10.80 1.11 2.96
N ASP A 77 9.65 1.61 3.42
CA ASP A 77 8.92 1.05 4.56
C ASP A 77 8.38 -0.35 4.25
N ILE A 78 7.76 -0.51 3.06
CA ILE A 78 7.25 -1.80 2.59
C ILE A 78 8.37 -2.83 2.44
N MET A 79 9.48 -2.45 1.80
CA MET A 79 10.62 -3.37 1.60
C MET A 79 11.16 -3.87 2.94
N ARG A 80 11.30 -2.95 3.92
CA ARG A 80 11.74 -3.30 5.28
C ARG A 80 10.76 -4.23 6.00
N GLU A 81 9.46 -4.04 5.80
CA GLU A 81 8.43 -4.91 6.36
C GLU A 81 8.48 -6.32 5.74
N LEU A 82 8.69 -6.42 4.43
CA LEU A 82 8.80 -7.70 3.72
C LEU A 82 10.07 -8.47 4.12
N GLU A 83 11.22 -7.80 4.21
CA GLU A 83 12.47 -8.39 4.70
C GLU A 83 12.31 -8.92 6.13
N ALA A 84 11.69 -8.14 7.02
CA ALA A 84 11.44 -8.55 8.40
C ALA A 84 10.51 -9.78 8.51
N LYS A 85 9.57 -9.95 7.57
CA LYS A 85 8.70 -11.15 7.52
C LYS A 85 9.45 -12.39 7.00
N ALA A 86 10.42 -12.21 6.10
CA ALA A 86 11.21 -13.31 5.55
C ALA A 86 12.11 -13.98 6.60
N ASP A 87 12.72 -13.18 7.50
CA ASP A 87 13.62 -13.70 8.53
C ASP A 87 12.91 -14.61 9.54
N VAL A 88 11.68 -14.27 9.94
CA VAL A 88 10.89 -15.03 10.92
C VAL A 88 10.52 -16.44 10.41
N GLY A 89 10.44 -16.63 9.09
CA GLY A 89 10.13 -17.92 8.48
C GLY A 89 11.27 -18.95 8.54
N SER A 90 12.49 -18.53 8.88
CA SER A 90 13.70 -19.37 8.76
C SER A 90 14.16 -20.06 10.06
N HIS A 91 13.62 -19.69 11.23
CA HIS A 91 14.08 -20.19 12.54
C HIS A 91 13.23 -21.32 13.15
N GLY A 92 12.45 -22.01 12.32
CA GLY A 92 11.53 -23.06 12.74
C GLY A 92 12.06 -24.49 12.62
N MET A 93 13.33 -24.79 12.98
CA MET A 93 13.78 -26.16 13.29
C MET A 93 15.26 -26.17 13.72
N GLU A 94 15.57 -25.91 14.99
CA GLU A 94 16.83 -26.38 15.57
C GLU A 94 16.57 -27.09 16.90
N GLN A 95 17.08 -28.32 16.93
CA GLN A 95 16.92 -29.30 17.99
C GLN A 95 17.68 -28.83 19.23
N HIS A 96 16.98 -28.82 20.35
CA HIS A 96 17.58 -28.83 21.68
C HIS A 96 18.38 -30.12 21.87
N ASP A 97 19.69 -30.03 22.04
CA ASP A 97 20.45 -30.84 23.00
C ASP A 97 21.85 -30.24 23.26
N GLY A 98 22.23 -30.08 24.53
CA GLY A 98 23.64 -30.15 24.95
C GLY A 98 24.38 -28.85 25.34
N GLN A 99 24.03 -28.29 26.50
CA GLN A 99 24.89 -27.75 27.58
C GLN A 99 26.42 -27.60 27.37
N ALA A 100 26.98 -26.40 27.61
CA ALA A 100 28.15 -26.16 28.49
C ALA A 100 28.48 -24.65 28.69
N VAL A 101 29.03 -24.37 29.88
CA VAL A 101 29.22 -23.09 30.56
C VAL A 101 30.53 -22.40 30.16
N GLY A 102 30.51 -21.08 29.95
CA GLY A 102 31.71 -20.25 29.83
C GLY A 102 31.41 -18.76 29.95
N ALA A 103 31.78 -18.17 31.10
CA ALA A 103 31.67 -16.75 31.39
C ALA A 103 32.85 -15.96 30.79
N ASN A 104 32.58 -14.79 30.21
CA ASN A 104 33.28 -13.54 30.50
C ASN A 104 32.69 -12.40 29.65
N GLY A 105 32.41 -11.28 30.32
CA GLY A 105 31.68 -10.15 29.78
C GLY A 105 32.50 -9.25 28.86
N ASP A 106 31.79 -8.45 28.09
CA ASP A 106 32.19 -7.10 27.71
C ASP A 106 30.93 -6.30 27.33
N THR A 107 31.05 -5.00 27.45
CA THR A 107 29.99 -4.05 27.73
C THR A 107 29.39 -3.53 26.42
N THR A 108 28.28 -4.10 25.94
CA THR A 108 27.55 -3.54 24.79
C THR A 108 26.71 -2.35 25.25
N LYS A 109 27.07 -1.15 24.76
CA LYS A 109 26.18 0.01 24.74
C LYS A 109 25.15 -0.22 23.64
N ASP A 110 24.19 -1.09 23.92
CA ASP A 110 23.00 -1.24 23.10
C ASP A 110 22.12 -0.03 23.37
N GLY A 111 22.27 0.98 22.50
CA GLY A 111 21.22 1.97 22.33
C GLY A 111 20.06 1.25 21.69
N ASP A 112 19.06 0.89 22.48
CA ASP A 112 17.75 0.43 21.99
C ASP A 112 17.20 1.53 21.06
N GLU A 113 17.54 1.45 19.77
CA GLU A 113 16.82 2.18 18.73
C GLU A 113 15.41 1.61 18.73
N GLU A 114 14.53 2.28 19.47
CA GLU A 114 13.12 1.94 19.61
C GLU A 114 12.52 1.79 18.21
N ARG A 115 12.36 0.53 17.79
CA ARG A 115 11.90 0.17 16.45
C ARG A 115 10.49 0.74 16.28
N GLN A 116 10.38 1.79 15.47
CA GLN A 116 9.07 2.40 15.21
C GLN A 116 8.16 1.34 14.57
N PRO A 117 6.88 1.26 14.99
CA PRO A 117 5.93 0.34 14.39
C PRO A 117 5.74 0.65 12.90
N ALA A 118 5.51 -0.39 12.10
CA ALA A 118 5.22 -0.26 10.68
C ALA A 118 3.99 0.64 10.47
N LYS A 119 4.03 1.48 9.43
CA LYS A 119 2.96 2.44 9.16
C LYS A 119 1.80 1.76 8.45
N GLU A 120 0.57 2.13 8.81
CA GLU A 120 -0.61 1.61 8.11
C GLU A 120 -0.73 2.21 6.70
N ILE A 121 -1.19 1.42 5.72
CA ILE A 121 -1.51 1.92 4.37
C ILE A 121 -3.03 2.13 4.27
N LEU A 122 -3.47 3.35 3.99
CA LEU A 122 -4.88 3.73 3.90
C LEU A 122 -5.23 4.11 2.47
N LEU A 123 -6.26 3.50 1.90
CA LEU A 123 -6.65 3.75 0.51
C LEU A 123 -7.85 4.68 0.40
N PHE A 124 -7.70 5.72 -0.40
CA PHE A 124 -8.76 6.59 -0.89
C PHE A 124 -8.81 6.50 -2.41
N ALA A 125 -9.90 5.98 -2.97
CA ALA A 125 -10.07 5.81 -4.40
C ALA A 125 -11.16 6.73 -4.98
N ARG A 126 -11.11 6.98 -6.28
CA ARG A 126 -12.22 7.58 -7.02
C ARG A 126 -12.30 7.09 -8.45
N ALA A 127 -13.52 6.97 -8.98
CA ALA A 127 -13.78 6.54 -10.35
C ALA A 127 -13.28 7.52 -11.41
N SER A 128 -13.30 8.83 -11.13
CA SER A 128 -12.85 9.84 -12.10
C SER A 128 -12.31 11.12 -11.47
N SER A 129 -11.73 11.99 -12.30
CA SER A 129 -11.27 13.31 -11.85
C SER A 129 -12.38 14.18 -11.29
N ASN A 130 -13.63 13.90 -11.66
CA ASN A 130 -14.82 14.69 -11.33
C ASN A 130 -15.60 14.12 -10.14
N THR A 131 -15.18 12.96 -9.61
CA THR A 131 -15.78 12.37 -8.42
C THR A 131 -14.92 12.63 -7.18
N LYS A 132 -15.54 12.49 -6.01
CA LYS A 132 -14.86 12.61 -4.71
C LYS A 132 -14.06 11.34 -4.43
N PHE A 133 -13.02 11.48 -3.63
CA PHE A 133 -12.35 10.32 -3.05
C PHE A 133 -13.26 9.67 -2.00
N VAL A 134 -13.29 8.34 -2.03
CA VAL A 134 -14.00 7.46 -1.12
C VAL A 134 -12.94 6.63 -0.39
N TYR A 135 -13.09 6.50 0.93
CA TYR A 135 -12.24 5.62 1.72
C TYR A 135 -12.56 4.16 1.42
N CYS A 136 -11.56 3.39 1.01
CA CYS A 136 -11.70 1.97 0.67
C CYS A 136 -11.22 1.03 1.77
N GLY A 137 -10.60 1.53 2.83
CA GLY A 137 -10.08 0.68 3.91
C GLY A 137 -8.56 0.73 4.04
N ARG A 138 -8.05 -0.22 4.81
CA ARG A 138 -6.63 -0.48 5.02
C ARG A 138 -6.12 -1.46 3.96
N CYS A 139 -4.86 -1.27 3.61
CA CYS A 139 -4.15 -2.13 2.70
C CYS A 139 -2.96 -2.79 3.39
N ALA A 140 -2.63 -4.01 2.95
CA ALA A 140 -1.34 -4.64 3.20
C ALA A 140 -0.63 -4.87 1.86
N CYS A 141 0.67 -4.58 1.80
CA CYS A 141 1.45 -4.95 0.62
C CYS A 141 1.80 -6.44 0.70
N VAL A 142 1.39 -7.20 -0.31
CA VAL A 142 1.60 -8.65 -0.38
C VAL A 142 2.71 -9.02 -1.35
N GLU A 143 2.96 -8.17 -2.35
CA GLU A 143 3.99 -8.40 -3.37
C GLU A 143 4.51 -7.06 -3.92
N VAL A 144 5.79 -7.06 -4.31
CA VAL A 144 6.44 -5.94 -4.99
C VAL A 144 7.04 -6.47 -6.29
N THR A 145 6.60 -5.90 -7.40
CA THR A 145 7.01 -6.33 -8.74
C THR A 145 7.83 -5.24 -9.41
N GLN A 146 9.02 -5.57 -9.90
CA GLN A 146 9.80 -4.63 -10.70
C GLN A 146 9.19 -4.53 -12.10
N CYS A 147 8.94 -3.29 -12.57
CA CYS A 147 8.53 -3.09 -13.96
C CYS A 147 9.72 -3.33 -14.89
N ASP A 148 9.43 -3.76 -16.13
CA ASP A 148 10.44 -3.84 -17.18
C ASP A 148 11.08 -2.44 -17.41
N PRO A 149 12.41 -2.29 -17.28
CA PRO A 149 13.11 -1.03 -17.48
C PRO A 149 12.91 -0.43 -18.88
N SER A 150 12.65 -1.27 -19.88
CA SER A 150 12.38 -0.84 -21.26
C SER A 150 11.01 -0.16 -21.41
N VAL A 151 10.09 -0.44 -20.47
CA VAL A 151 8.73 0.11 -20.45
C VAL A 151 8.64 1.28 -19.46
N ARG A 152 9.19 1.12 -18.24
CA ARG A 152 9.15 2.13 -17.18
C ARG A 152 10.44 2.11 -16.35
N LEU A 153 11.37 3.01 -16.68
CA LEU A 153 12.62 3.13 -15.94
C LEU A 153 12.37 3.50 -14.46
N GLY A 154 12.91 2.69 -13.54
CA GLY A 154 12.89 2.96 -12.11
C GLY A 154 11.49 2.93 -11.47
N SER A 155 10.52 2.28 -12.10
CA SER A 155 9.18 2.11 -11.54
C SER A 155 9.00 0.70 -10.98
N VAL A 156 8.25 0.62 -9.89
CA VAL A 156 7.87 -0.65 -9.25
C VAL A 156 6.37 -0.66 -9.03
N GLU A 157 5.78 -1.84 -9.06
CA GLU A 157 4.36 -2.08 -8.82
C GLU A 157 4.19 -2.73 -7.46
N LEU A 158 3.34 -2.13 -6.63
CA LEU A 158 2.98 -2.64 -5.32
C LEU A 158 1.63 -3.34 -5.44
N ILE A 159 1.58 -4.62 -5.08
CA ILE A 159 0.32 -5.36 -5.00
C ILE A 159 -0.21 -5.22 -3.56
N LEU A 160 -1.34 -4.54 -3.44
CA LEU A 160 -1.96 -4.19 -2.18
C LEU A 160 -3.26 -4.97 -1.98
N GLU A 161 -3.38 -5.74 -0.89
CA GLU A 161 -4.62 -6.40 -0.49
C GLU A 161 -5.49 -5.45 0.33
N LEU A 162 -6.78 -5.35 0.01
CA LEU A 162 -7.76 -4.64 0.82
C LEU A 162 -8.24 -5.52 1.99
N LEU A 163 -7.81 -5.18 3.21
CA LEU A 163 -8.08 -5.98 4.41
C LEU A 163 -9.57 -6.00 4.78
N GLU A 164 -10.28 -4.89 4.54
CA GLU A 164 -11.72 -4.77 4.78
C GLU A 164 -12.58 -5.05 3.53
N PHE A 165 -12.04 -5.75 2.52
CA PHE A 165 -12.77 -6.02 1.27
C PHE A 165 -14.15 -6.67 1.49
N GLY A 166 -14.23 -7.66 2.38
CA GLY A 166 -15.50 -8.32 2.69
C GLY A 166 -16.55 -7.38 3.29
N ARG A 167 -16.11 -6.38 4.07
CA ARG A 167 -16.99 -5.36 4.66
C ARG A 167 -17.45 -4.35 3.62
N LEU A 168 -16.56 -3.93 2.71
CA LEU A 168 -16.89 -3.03 1.60
C LEU A 168 -18.02 -3.60 0.72
N LEU A 169 -18.01 -4.92 0.49
CA LEU A 169 -19.05 -5.57 -0.31
C LEU A 169 -20.39 -5.74 0.42
N ALA A 170 -20.36 -5.80 1.76
CA ALA A 170 -21.53 -6.08 2.60
C ALA A 170 -22.33 -4.81 2.97
N GLU A 171 -21.72 -3.62 2.93
CA GLU A 171 -22.40 -2.36 3.23
C GLU A 171 -22.96 -1.72 1.96
N ASP A 172 -24.29 -1.71 1.81
CA ASP A 172 -25.01 -1.31 0.58
C ASP A 172 -24.65 0.09 0.04
N ALA A 173 -24.25 1.05 0.89
CA ALA A 173 -23.99 2.43 0.46
C ALA A 173 -22.55 2.69 -0.04
N VAL A 174 -21.54 2.02 0.52
CA VAL A 174 -20.15 2.11 0.04
C VAL A 174 -19.95 1.20 -1.18
N SER A 175 -20.78 0.17 -1.26
CA SER A 175 -20.85 -0.81 -2.33
C SER A 175 -20.95 -0.17 -3.71
N ASP A 176 -21.82 0.82 -3.95
CA ASP A 176 -22.14 1.23 -5.33
C ASP A 176 -20.98 2.00 -5.97
N ASP A 177 -20.44 3.03 -5.31
CA ASP A 177 -19.28 3.78 -5.82
C ASP A 177 -18.06 2.87 -5.99
N PHE A 178 -17.83 1.94 -5.06
CA PHE A 178 -16.71 1.00 -5.14
C PHE A 178 -16.90 -0.06 -6.23
N ARG A 179 -18.09 -0.66 -6.34
CA ARG A 179 -18.43 -1.61 -7.40
C ARG A 179 -18.33 -0.96 -8.76
N ASP A 180 -18.84 0.26 -8.92
CA ASP A 180 -18.69 1.03 -10.15
C ASP A 180 -17.22 1.23 -10.52
N MET A 181 -16.35 1.52 -9.55
CA MET A 181 -14.90 1.64 -9.80
C MET A 181 -14.26 0.32 -10.26
N VAL A 182 -14.63 -0.80 -9.64
CA VAL A 182 -14.12 -2.13 -9.97
C VAL A 182 -14.63 -2.59 -11.34
N GLU A 183 -15.93 -2.45 -11.60
CA GLU A 183 -16.60 -2.92 -12.82
C GLU A 183 -16.24 -2.08 -14.05
N ALA A 184 -16.16 -0.75 -13.91
CA ALA A 184 -15.85 0.14 -15.02
C ALA A 184 -14.50 -0.19 -15.68
N ARG A 185 -13.54 -0.72 -14.91
CA ARG A 185 -12.22 -1.10 -15.43
C ARG A 185 -12.20 -2.49 -16.05
N GLN A 186 -12.93 -3.46 -15.48
CA GLN A 186 -13.03 -4.80 -16.05
C GLN A 186 -13.70 -4.79 -17.44
N ASN A 187 -14.68 -3.90 -17.65
CA ASN A 187 -15.36 -3.78 -18.94
C ASN A 187 -14.47 -3.20 -20.06
N VAL A 188 -13.49 -2.35 -19.74
CA VAL A 188 -12.56 -1.80 -20.74
C VAL A 188 -11.71 -2.91 -21.37
N TYR A 189 -11.23 -3.87 -20.58
CA TYR A 189 -10.42 -4.97 -21.10
C TYR A 189 -11.23 -5.97 -21.94
N ARG A 190 -12.51 -6.17 -21.64
CA ARG A 190 -13.38 -7.06 -22.42
C ARG A 190 -13.71 -6.56 -23.82
N MET A 191 -13.59 -5.25 -24.08
CA MET A 191 -13.86 -4.70 -25.42
C MET A 191 -12.65 -4.70 -26.35
N ILE A 192 -11.45 -4.99 -25.84
CA ILE A 192 -10.18 -4.92 -26.60
C ILE A 192 -9.73 -6.32 -27.08
N MET A 193 -10.36 -7.39 -26.58
CA MET A 193 -10.16 -8.77 -27.06
C MET A 193 -11.28 -9.20 -28.00
#